data_AF-A0A511MDN3-F1
#
_entry.id   AF-A0A511MDN3-F1
#
_cell.length_a   1.000
_cell.length_b   1.000
_cell.length_c   1.000
_cell.angle_alpha   90.00
_cell.angle_beta   90.00
_cell.angle_gamma   90.00
#
_symmetry.space_group_name_H-M   'P 1'
#
loop_
_entity.id
_entity.type
_entity.pdbx_description
1 polymer ?
#
loop_
_entity_poly.entity_id
_entity_poly.type
_entity_poly.pdbx_seq_one_letter_code
_entity_poly.pdbx_strand_id
1 'polypeptide(L)'
;MTIMTVERVQVRCILVYGEGAEAVAQLATPWHQGRAPLLVAASVIAAQAGLPAGELPGRHFWATGDAGGLDGFELVNDPRQ
;
A
#
# COMPACT_ATOMS: atom_id res chain seq x y z
N MET A 1 16.85 4.76 -25.16
CA MET A 1 16.37 5.16 -23.82
C MET A 1 14.96 4.63 -23.70
N THR A 2 14.80 3.38 -23.26
CA THR A 2 13.48 2.74 -23.15
C THR A 2 12.82 3.31 -21.91
N ILE A 3 11.72 4.03 -22.11
CA ILE A 3 10.78 4.38 -21.04
C ILE A 3 10.28 3.07 -20.42
N MET A 4 10.86 2.67 -19.28
CA MET A 4 10.27 1.64 -18.44
C MET A 4 8.98 2.23 -17.88
N THR A 5 7.85 1.92 -18.52
CA THR A 5 6.53 2.21 -17.95
C THR A 5 6.45 1.43 -16.65
N VAL A 6 6.66 2.13 -15.54
CA VAL A 6 6.48 1.57 -14.20
C VAL A 6 5.00 1.24 -14.08
N GLU A 7 4.65 -0.04 -14.11
CA GLU A 7 3.26 -0.46 -14.03
C GLU A 7 2.74 -0.15 -12.61
N ARG A 8 1.93 0.90 -12.50
CA ARG A 8 1.29 1.28 -11.24
C ARG A 8 0.06 0.41 -11.05
N VAL A 9 -0.07 -0.14 -9.86
CA VAL A 9 -1.18 -1.00 -9.46
C VAL A 9 -1.96 -0.34 -8.35
N GLN A 10 -3.29 -0.43 -8.41
CA GLN A 10 -4.15 -0.02 -7.32
C GLN A 10 -4.28 -1.16 -6.30
N VAL A 11 -4.04 -0.83 -5.03
CA VAL A 11 -4.17 -1.76 -3.91
C VAL A 11 -5.06 -1.18 -2.83
N ARG A 12 -5.64 -2.03 -2.01
CA ARG A 12 -6.49 -1.63 -0.88
C ARG A 12 -5.89 -2.12 0.42
N CYS A 13 -5.72 -1.22 1.40
CA CYS A 13 -5.40 -1.62 2.75
C CYS A 13 -6.67 -2.16 3.42
N ILE A 14 -6.68 -3.46 3.74
CA ILE A 14 -7.83 -4.14 4.35
C ILE A 14 -7.89 -3.80 5.84
N LEU A 15 -6.76 -3.98 6.53
CA LEU A 15 -6.60 -3.74 7.95
C LEU A 15 -5.14 -3.48 8.28
N VAL A 16 -4.92 -2.88 9.45
CA VAL A 16 -3.61 -2.75 10.11
C VAL A 16 -3.74 -3.37 11.49
N TYR A 17 -2.74 -4.14 11.91
CA TYR A 17 -2.68 -4.74 13.25
C TYR A 17 -1.28 -4.62 13.84
N GLY A 18 -1.18 -4.72 15.17
CA GLY A 18 0.04 -4.39 15.91
C GLY A 18 0.12 -2.90 16.25
N GLU A 19 1.25 -2.47 16.78
CA GLU A 19 1.45 -1.12 17.30
C GLU A 19 2.79 -0.53 16.86
N GLY A 20 2.84 0.80 16.70
CA GLY A 20 4.07 1.53 16.42
C GLY A 20 4.77 1.08 15.13
N ALA A 21 6.10 0.91 15.21
CA ALA A 21 6.96 0.56 14.09
C ALA A 21 6.75 -0.89 13.59
N GLU A 22 6.22 -1.77 14.44
CA GLU A 22 5.97 -3.18 14.15
C GLU A 22 4.56 -3.43 13.57
N ALA A 23 3.75 -2.38 13.41
CA ALA A 23 2.42 -2.51 12.84
C ALA A 23 2.48 -3.00 11.39
N VAL A 24 1.64 -3.98 11.06
CA VAL A 24 1.58 -4.63 9.74
C VAL A 24 0.26 -4.28 9.06
N ALA A 25 0.34 -3.85 7.80
CA ALA A 25 -0.79 -3.64 6.92
C ALA A 25 -1.04 -4.87 6.04
N GLN A 26 -2.29 -5.25 5.89
CA GLN A 26 -2.72 -6.25 4.91
C GLN A 26 -3.25 -5.57 3.66
N LEU A 27 -2.62 -5.84 2.52
CA LEU A 27 -3.01 -5.28 1.24
C LEU A 27 -3.72 -6.32 0.37
N ALA A 28 -4.91 -5.97 -0.09
CA ALA A 28 -5.51 -6.60 -1.26
C ALA A 28 -4.82 -6.04 -2.52
N THR A 29 -4.26 -6.93 -3.33
CA THR A 29 -3.61 -6.60 -4.60
C THR A 29 -4.25 -7.45 -5.72
N PRO A 30 -4.01 -7.17 -7.01
CA PRO A 30 -4.49 -8.04 -8.09
C PRO A 30 -4.02 -9.49 -7.97
N TRP A 31 -2.84 -9.71 -7.38
CA TRP A 31 -2.26 -11.04 -7.18
C TRP A 31 -2.67 -11.68 -5.85
N HIS A 32 -2.96 -10.85 -4.84
CA HIS A 32 -3.21 -11.24 -3.45
C HIS A 32 -4.60 -10.80 -3.03
N GLN A 33 -5.59 -11.67 -3.24
CA GLN A 33 -6.99 -11.38 -2.90
C GLN A 33 -7.43 -12.12 -1.63
N GLY A 34 -8.22 -11.45 -0.80
CA GLY A 34 -9.06 -12.03 0.26
C GLY A 34 -8.35 -12.90 1.31
N ARG A 35 -8.02 -14.15 0.96
CA ARG A 35 -7.48 -15.18 1.87
C ARG A 35 -5.96 -15.16 2.02
N ALA A 36 -5.24 -14.47 1.13
CA ALA A 36 -3.78 -14.36 1.19
C ALA A 36 -3.36 -12.93 0.81
N PRO A 37 -3.56 -11.94 1.70
CA PRO A 37 -3.15 -10.55 1.44
C PRO A 37 -1.63 -10.42 1.46
N LEU A 38 -1.11 -9.41 0.75
CA LEU A 38 0.29 -9.02 0.87
C LEU A 38 0.49 -8.31 2.21
N LEU A 39 1.52 -8.71 2.97
CA LEU A 39 1.88 -8.08 4.24
C LEU A 39 2.97 -7.05 4.00
N VAL A 40 2.73 -5.83 4.47
CA VAL A 40 3.69 -4.72 4.37
C VAL A 40 3.75 -4.01 5.72
N ALA A 41 4.92 -3.52 6.11
CA ALA A 41 5.04 -2.69 7.30
C ALA A 41 4.16 -1.43 7.12
N ALA A 42 3.25 -1.17 8.07
CA ALA A 42 2.33 -0.05 7.98
C ALA A 42 3.06 1.30 7.98
N SER A 43 4.21 1.36 8.66
CA SER A 43 5.10 2.52 8.69
C SER A 43 5.63 2.92 7.30
N VAL A 44 5.89 1.95 6.42
CA VAL A 44 6.36 2.21 5.05
C VAL A 44 5.28 2.91 4.24
N ILE A 45 4.06 2.37 4.25
CA ILE A 45 2.91 2.95 3.54
C ILE A 45 2.59 4.34 4.09
N ALA A 46 2.55 4.46 5.43
CA ALA A 46 2.29 5.72 6.13
C ALA A 46 3.28 6.82 5.72
N ALA A 47 4.58 6.51 5.72
CA ALA A 47 5.62 7.45 5.36
C ALA A 47 5.49 7.93 3.90
N GLN A 48 5.17 7.01 2.98
CA GLN A 48 5.10 7.33 1.55
C GLN A 48 3.82 8.06 1.16
N ALA A 49 2.69 7.62 1.69
CA ALA A 49 1.41 8.27 1.46
C ALA A 49 1.26 9.58 2.26
N GLY A 50 2.18 9.87 3.19
CA GLY A 50 2.09 11.01 4.10
C GLY A 50 0.85 10.96 4.98
N LEU A 51 0.53 9.78 5.51
CA LEU A 51 -0.63 9.52 6.39
C LEU A 51 -0.18 8.81 7.67
N PRO A 52 -0.87 8.97 8.80
CA PRO A 52 -0.62 8.12 9.95
C PRO A 52 -1.11 6.69 9.70
N ALA A 53 -0.42 5.70 10.30
CA ALA A 53 -0.72 4.28 10.09
C ALA A 53 -2.17 3.89 10.44
N GLY A 54 -2.77 4.56 11.44
CA GLY A 54 -4.17 4.35 11.85
C GLY A 54 -5.21 4.81 10.81
N GLU A 55 -4.82 5.61 9.82
CA GLU A 55 -5.70 6.08 8.75
C GLU A 55 -5.61 5.26 7.45
N LEU A 56 -4.69 4.28 7.39
CA LEU A 56 -4.51 3.41 6.23
C LEU A 56 -5.70 2.46 5.99
N PRO A 57 -6.32 1.82 7.01
CA PRO A 57 -7.39 0.85 6.79
C PRO A 57 -8.54 1.40 5.93
N GLY A 58 -8.96 0.61 4.95
CA GLY A 58 -10.03 0.95 4.02
C GLY A 58 -9.62 1.85 2.84
N ARG A 59 -8.43 2.46 2.87
CA ARG A 59 -7.93 3.34 1.80
C ARG A 59 -7.39 2.55 0.61
N HIS A 60 -7.36 3.22 -0.54
CA HIS A 60 -6.75 2.72 -1.76
C HIS A 60 -5.49 3.51 -2.10
N PHE A 61 -4.46 2.80 -2.52
CA PHE A 61 -3.17 3.38 -2.88
C PHE A 61 -2.78 2.96 -4.29
N TRP A 62 -2.16 3.87 -5.02
CA TRP A 62 -1.30 3.54 -6.14
C TRP A 62 0.04 3.06 -5.58
N ALA A 63 0.53 1.93 -6.07
CA ALA A 63 1.84 1.41 -5.74
C ALA A 63 2.54 0.92 -7.00
N THR A 64 3.85 0.75 -6.93
CA THR A 64 4.69 0.15 -7.97
C THR A 64 5.20 -1.19 -7.46
N GLY A 65 5.28 -2.18 -8.35
CA GLY A 65 5.92 -3.46 -8.05
C GLY A 65 5.13 -4.62 -8.59
N ASP A 66 5.27 -5.78 -7.96
CA ASP A 66 4.66 -7.04 -8.38
C ASP A 66 4.14 -7.86 -7.18
N ALA A 67 3.86 -9.14 -7.42
CA ALA A 67 3.39 -10.06 -6.39
C ALA A 67 4.40 -10.23 -5.23
N GLY A 68 5.70 -10.06 -5.45
CA GLY A 68 6.73 -10.22 -4.44
C GLY A 68 6.88 -9.00 -3.53
N GLY A 69 6.48 -7.82 -3.98
CA GLY A 69 6.64 -6.60 -3.19
C GLY A 69 6.10 -5.36 -3.89
N LEU A 70 5.69 -4.39 -3.06
CA LEU A 70 5.14 -3.11 -3.49
C LEU A 70 5.81 -1.96 -2.75
N ASP A 71 5.97 -0.85 -3.46
CA ASP A 71 6.58 0.37 -2.96
C ASP A 71 5.97 1.62 -3.64
N GLY A 72 6.33 2.82 -3.18
CA GLY A 72 5.89 4.08 -3.77
C GLY A 72 4.39 4.34 -3.58
N PHE A 73 3.89 4.09 -2.37
CA PHE A 73 2.47 4.22 -2.03
C PHE A 73 2.00 5.67 -2.09
N GLU A 74 1.02 5.95 -2.94
CA GLU A 74 0.35 7.25 -3.06
C GLU A 74 -1.17 7.07 -2.92
N LEU A 75 -1.85 7.96 -2.20
CA LEU A 75 -3.29 7.86 -1.99
C LEU A 75 -4.05 8.12 -3.30
N VAL A 76 -4.96 7.22 -3.70
CA VAL A 76 -5.68 7.31 -4.99
C VAL A 76 -6.57 8.56 -5.08
N ASN A 77 -7.23 8.91 -3.97
CA ASN A 77 -8.10 10.09 -3.86
C ASN A 77 -7.53 11.00 -2.78
N ASP A 78 -6.37 11.61 -3.05
CA ASP A 78 -5.75 12.55 -2.12
C ASP A 78 -6.38 13.95 -2.27
N PRO A 79 -7.12 14.46 -1.29
CA PRO A 79 -7.70 15.81 -1.35
C PRO A 79 -6.65 16.93 -1.25
N ARG A 80 -5.37 16.60 -1.03
CA ARG A 80 -4.25 17.56 -0.95
C ARG A 80 -3.63 17.85 -2.32
N GLN A 81 -4.00 17.09 -3.35
CA GLN A 81 -3.52 17.21 -4.74
C GLN A 81 -4.68 17.61 -5.65
#